data_AF-A0A7X8EBP0-F1
#
_entry.id   AF-A0A7X8EBP0-F1
#
_cell.length_a   1.000
_cell.length_b   1.000
_cell.length_c   1.000
_cell.angle_alpha   90.00
_cell.angle_beta   90.00
_cell.angle_gamma   90.00
#
_symmetry.space_group_name_H-M   'P 1'
#
loop_
_entity.id
_entity.type
_entity.pdbx_description
1 polymer ?
#
loop_
_entity_poly.entity_id
_entity_poly.type
_entity_poly.pdbx_seq_one_letter_code
_entity_poly.pdbx_strand_id
1 'polypeptide(L)' 'MLKVGDLVKSNSHGTTIFCVMGFRADDEGKCVAVLKAIYNQTFIVAAPIEDLKNVLPNGKL' A
#
# COMPACT_ATOMS: atom_id res chain seq x y z
N MET A 1 6.37 0.47 -11.03
CA MET A 1 4.92 0.20 -11.04
C MET A 1 4.62 -0.67 -9.84
N LEU A 2 3.63 -0.31 -9.01
CA LEU A 2 3.25 -1.09 -7.84
C LEU A 2 2.44 -2.33 -8.26
N LYS A 3 2.66 -3.45 -7.57
CA LYS A 3 1.94 -4.72 -7.79
C LYS A 3 1.50 -5.33 -6.46
N VAL A 4 0.56 -6.26 -6.55
CA VAL A 4 0.16 -7.09 -5.39
C VAL A 4 1.40 -7.79 -4.82
N GLY A 5 1.53 -7.76 -3.50
CA GLY A 5 2.68 -8.28 -2.76
C GLY A 5 3.81 -7.27 -2.53
N ASP A 6 3.79 -6.09 -3.16
CA ASP A 6 4.78 -5.06 -2.87
C ASP A 6 4.62 -4.54 -1.44
N LEU A 7 5.75 -4.31 -0.78
CA LEU A 7 5.78 -3.62 0.51
C LEU A 7 5.89 -2.12 0.28
N VAL A 8 4.99 -1.36 0.90
CA VAL A 8 4.87 0.08 0.71
C VAL A 8 4.76 0.81 2.04
N LYS A 9 5.14 2.09 2.03
CA LYS A 9 4.76 3.08 3.05
C LYS A 9 3.81 4.07 2.42
N SER A 10 2.80 4.49 3.17
CA SER A 10 1.92 5.61 2.82
C SER A 10 2.38 6.84 3.59
N ASN A 11 2.47 8.01 2.96
CA ASN A 11 2.83 9.23 3.69
C ASN A 11 1.76 9.59 4.71
N SER A 12 0.49 9.30 4.41
CA SER A 12 -0.66 9.54 5.29
C SER A 12 -0.70 8.64 6.52
N HIS A 13 -0.03 7.49 6.48
CA HIS A 13 -0.03 6.49 7.57
C HIS A 13 1.33 6.36 8.30
N GLY A 14 2.19 7.36 8.15
CA GLY A 14 3.44 7.51 8.91
C GLY A 14 4.46 6.41 8.65
N THR A 15 4.94 5.76 9.70
CA THR A 15 6.01 4.74 9.63
C THR A 15 5.49 3.33 9.36
N THR A 16 4.17 3.16 9.27
CA THR A 16 3.54 1.85 9.06
C THR A 16 3.93 1.28 7.69
N ILE A 17 4.35 0.02 7.69
CA ILE A 17 4.59 -0.74 6.46
C ILE A 17 3.34 -1.53 6.13
N PHE A 18 2.99 -1.52 4.86
CA PHE A 18 1.86 -2.24 4.32
C PHE A 18 2.29 -3.21 3.24
N CYS A 19 1.52 -4.26 3.05
CA CYS A 19 1.54 -5.09 1.86
C CYS A 19 0.37 -4.69 0.95
N VAL A 20 0.64 -4.51 -0.35
CA VAL A 20 -0.41 -4.28 -1.34
C VAL A 20 -1.18 -5.58 -1.56
N MET A 21 -2.47 -5.57 -1.24
CA MET A 21 -3.37 -6.72 -1.39
C MET A 21 -4.10 -6.72 -2.74
N GLY A 22 -4.28 -5.54 -3.33
CA GLY A 22 -5.05 -5.37 -4.56
C GLY A 22 -5.27 -3.91 -4.91
N PHE A 23 -6.02 -3.68 -5.97
CA PHE A 23 -6.42 -2.35 -6.43
C PHE A 23 -7.92 -2.34 -6.69
N ARG A 24 -8.57 -1.19 -6.44
CA ARG A 24 -9.98 -0.98 -6.77
C ARG A 24 -10.22 0.48 -7.12
N ALA A 25 -11.39 0.78 -7.67
CA ALA A 25 -11.88 2.14 -7.76
C ALA A 25 -12.44 2.60 -6.38
N ASP A 26 -12.24 3.86 -6.03
CA ASP A 26 -12.99 4.54 -4.97
C ASP A 26 -14.35 5.05 -5.49
N ASP A 27 -15.09 5.74 -4.62
CA ASP A 27 -16.42 6.26 -4.92
C ASP A 27 -16.43 7.33 -6.03
N GLU A 28 -15.28 7.96 -6.30
CA GLU A 28 -15.07 8.92 -7.40
C GLU A 28 -14.53 8.25 -8.68
N GLY A 29 -14.32 6.93 -8.66
CA GLY A 29 -13.76 6.17 -9.78
C GLY A 29 -12.23 6.21 -9.87
N LYS A 30 -11.52 6.77 -8.87
CA LYS A 30 -10.06 6.84 -8.86
C LYS A 30 -9.46 5.51 -8.38
N CYS A 31 -8.33 5.13 -8.96
CA CYS A 31 -7.65 3.89 -8.60
C CYS A 31 -6.93 4.03 -7.26
N VAL A 32 -7.32 3.21 -6.29
CA VAL A 32 -6.70 3.12 -4.97
C VAL A 32 -6.14 1.73 -4.73
N ALA A 33 -5.02 1.66 -4.00
CA ALA A 33 -4.47 0.39 -3.55
C ALA A 33 -5.10 -0.01 -2.22
N VAL A 34 -5.44 -1.29 -2.09
CA VAL A 34 -5.89 -1.91 -0.83
C VAL A 34 -4.66 -2.44 -0.11
N LEU A 35 -4.47 -2.00 1.14
CA LEU A 35 -3.26 -2.19 1.91
C LEU A 35 -3.56 -2.93 3.21
N LYS A 36 -2.81 -3.99 3.50
CA LYS A 36 -2.84 -4.67 4.79
C LYS A 36 -1.62 -4.26 5.60
N ALA A 37 -1.84 -3.74 6.81
CA ALA A 37 -0.75 -3.45 7.72
C ALA A 37 -0.01 -4.75 8.10
N ILE A 38 1.32 -4.66 8.22
CA ILE A 38 2.17 -5.78 8.65
C ILE A 38 2.80 -5.50 10.02
N TYR A 39 3.55 -6.46 10.58
CA TYR A 39 4.15 -6.38 11.93
C TYR A 39 3.13 -6.14 13.07
N ASN A 40 2.37 -7.18 13.42
CA ASN A 40 1.38 -7.21 14.53
C ASN A 40 0.21 -6.22 14.43
N GLN A 41 0.09 -5.51 13.30
CA GLN A 41 -1.08 -4.71 12.99
C GLN A 41 -2.06 -5.51 12.12
N THR A 42 -3.36 -5.37 12.38
CA THR A 42 -4.41 -6.20 11.76
C THR A 42 -5.40 -5.43 10.91
N PHE A 43 -5.14 -4.15 10.66
CA PHE A 43 -6.07 -3.29 9.94
C PHE A 43 -5.77 -3.23 8.43
N ILE A 44 -6.80 -2.92 7.66
CA ILE A 44 -6.77 -2.76 6.21
C ILE A 44 -7.20 -1.34 5.89
N VAL A 45 -6.48 -0.67 4.99
CA VAL A 45 -6.81 0.67 4.49
C VAL A 45 -6.81 0.70 2.97
N ALA A 46 -7.42 1.72 2.39
CA ALA A 46 -7.25 2.06 0.98
C ALA A 46 -6.54 3.41 0.89
N ALA A 47 -5.60 3.54 -0.04
CA ALA A 47 -4.86 4.78 -0.25
C ALA A 47 -4.61 5.01 -1.75
N PRO A 48 -4.55 6.28 -2.20
CA PRO A 48 -4.15 6.61 -3.55
C PRO A 48 -2.76 6.05 -3.87
N ILE A 49 -2.57 5.54 -5.09
CA ILE A 49 -1.28 4.96 -5.52
C ILE A 49 -0.15 5.99 -5.42
N GLU A 50 -0.46 7.27 -5.68
CA GLU A 50 0.47 8.40 -5.57
C GLU A 50 0.95 8.68 -4.13
N ASP A 51 0.21 8.23 -3.12
CA ASP A 51 0.62 8.35 -1.72
C ASP A 51 1.60 7.24 -1.28
N LEU A 52 1.89 6.28 -2.17
CA LEU A 52 2.63 5.07 -1.83
C LEU A 52 4.08 5.11 -2.32
N LYS A 53 4.99 4.79 -1.40
CA LYS A 53 6.41 4.60 -1.69
C LYS A 53 6.80 3.14 -1.47
N ASN A 54 7.29 2.50 -2.52
CA ASN A 54 7.79 1.12 -2.44
C ASN A 54 9.02 1.08 -1.52
N VAL A 55 9.01 0.15 -0.55
CA VAL A 55 10.07 -0.04 0.44
C VAL A 55 11.22 -0.87 -0.13
N LEU A 56 10.96 -1.73 -1.11
CA LEU A 56 11.94 -2.61 -1.75
C LEU A 56 11.86 -2.53 -3.28
N PRO A 57 12.14 -1.35 -3.88
CA PRO A 57 11.99 -1.16 -5.32
C PRO A 57 12.88 -2.08 -6.17
N ASN A 58 13.99 -2.59 -5.61
CA ASN A 58 14.99 -3.40 -6.32
C ASN A 58 15.29 -4.76 -5.66
N GLY A 59 14.41 -5.22 -4.75
CA GLY A 59 14.39 -6.57 -4.17
C GLY A 59 15.72 -7.27 -3.90
N LYS A 60 16.26 -7.12 -2.69
CA LYS A 60 16.81 -8.24 -1.91
C LYS A 60 16.48 -7.97 -0.44
N LEU A 61 15.73 -8.88 0.17
CA LEU A 61 15.67 -9.04 1.63
C LEU A 61 16.93 -9.76 2.09
#